data_AF-I4KF29-F1
#
_entry.id   AF-I4KF29-F1
#
_cell.length_a   1.000
_cell.length_b   1.000
_cell.length_c   1.000
_cell.angle_alpha   90.00
_cell.angle_beta   90.00
_cell.angle_gamma   90.00
#
_symmetry.space_group_name_H-M   'P 1'
#
loop_
_entity.id
_entity.type
_entity.pdbx_description
1 polymer ?
#
loop_
_entity_poly.entity_id
_entity_poly.type
_entity_poly.pdbx_seq_one_letter_code
_entity_poly.pdbx_strand_id
1 'polypeptide(L)'
;MRPPTKKEALTRVNLGKDFTILLAEDQYFGFELFNPLDYLVGQNDAPLDPDNRAGSDEYRLFAALLDIMSDNTVEALDNDMAAVANELKTNILPHIPSIKSASRKNTVQSSLEDFIDYYA
;
A
#
# COMPACT_ATOMS: atom_id res chain seq x y z
N MET A 1 1.15 -13.82 22.22
CA MET A 1 -0.28 -13.49 22.48
C MET A 1 -1.13 -14.45 21.67
N ARG A 2 -2.20 -15.00 22.23
CA ARG A 2 -3.10 -15.90 21.50
C ARG A 2 -4.07 -15.06 20.65
N PRO A 3 -4.39 -15.47 19.42
CA PRO A 3 -5.41 -14.78 18.64
C PRO A 3 -6.79 -14.98 19.29
N PRO A 4 -7.61 -13.93 19.40
CA PRO A 4 -8.91 -14.00 20.03
C PRO A 4 -9.84 -14.93 19.23
N THR A 5 -10.38 -15.94 19.88
CA THR A 5 -11.29 -16.91 19.27
C THR A 5 -12.74 -16.43 19.37
N LYS A 6 -13.32 -16.05 18.23
CA LYS A 6 -14.76 -15.86 17.93
C LYS A 6 -15.68 -15.54 19.14
N LYS A 7 -15.70 -14.27 19.53
CA LYS A 7 -16.81 -13.46 20.12
C LYS A 7 -16.34 -12.45 21.18
N GLU A 8 -15.05 -12.23 21.36
CA GLU A 8 -14.61 -10.99 21.99
C GLU A 8 -15.00 -9.83 21.06
N ALA A 9 -16.01 -9.07 21.48
CA ALA A 9 -16.43 -7.88 20.76
C ALA A 9 -15.26 -6.91 20.79
N LEU A 10 -14.59 -6.73 19.66
CA LEU A 10 -13.53 -5.73 19.54
C LEU A 10 -14.17 -4.34 19.72
N THR A 11 -13.72 -3.63 20.74
CA THR A 11 -14.06 -2.23 20.94
C THR A 11 -13.24 -1.41 19.95
N ARG A 12 -13.92 -0.58 19.15
CA ARG A 12 -13.30 0.33 18.19
C ARG A 12 -13.31 1.73 18.77
N VAL A 13 -12.12 2.30 18.95
CA VAL A 13 -11.93 3.68 19.38
C VAL A 13 -11.40 4.47 18.20
N ASN A 14 -12.26 5.28 17.58
CA ASN A 14 -11.88 6.12 16.45
C ASN A 14 -11.05 7.30 16.95
N LEU A 15 -9.83 7.44 16.44
CA LEU A 15 -9.00 8.62 16.61
C LEU A 15 -8.98 9.37 15.28
N GLY A 16 -9.67 10.51 15.22
CA GLY A 16 -9.80 11.25 13.96
C GLY A 16 -10.75 10.58 12.97
N LYS A 17 -10.47 10.70 11.66
CA LYS A 17 -11.39 10.28 10.57
C LYS A 17 -10.95 9.01 9.85
N ASP A 18 -9.85 8.41 10.28
CA ASP A 18 -9.05 7.54 9.42
C ASP A 18 -8.14 6.58 10.21
N PHE A 19 -8.08 6.71 11.54
CA PHE A 19 -7.36 5.81 12.43
C PHE A 19 -8.30 5.25 13.50
N THR A 20 -8.29 3.94 13.69
CA THR A 20 -9.09 3.26 14.72
C THR A 20 -8.20 2.37 15.56
N ILE A 21 -8.26 2.50 16.89
CA ILE A 21 -7.67 1.54 17.81
C ILE A 21 -8.67 0.41 18.04
N LEU A 22 -8.19 -0.82 17.93
CA LEU A 22 -8.93 -2.03 18.28
C LEU A 22 -8.51 -2.47 19.67
N LEU A 23 -9.48 -2.62 20.57
CA LEU A 23 -9.29 -3.18 21.90
C LEU A 23 -10.03 -4.51 22.01
N ALA A 24 -9.38 -5.50 22.61
CA ALA A 24 -10.03 -6.71 23.10
C ALA A 24 -10.23 -6.53 24.61
N GLU A 25 -11.47 -6.45 25.06
CA GLU A 25 -11.81 -5.96 26.39
C GLU A 25 -11.24 -4.54 26.59
N ASP A 26 -10.25 -4.37 27.48
CA ASP A 26 -9.54 -3.10 27.73
C ASP A 26 -8.06 -3.17 27.30
N GLN A 27 -7.65 -4.20 26.56
CA GLN A 27 -6.28 -4.38 26.11
C GLN A 27 -6.12 -4.00 24.65
N TYR A 28 -5.02 -3.31 24.33
CA TYR A 28 -4.65 -3.01 22.95
C TYR A 28 -4.52 -4.31 22.15
N PHE A 29 -5.31 -4.40 21.09
CA PHE A 29 -5.31 -5.53 20.16
C PHE A 29 -4.64 -5.17 18.83
N GLY A 30 -4.88 -3.96 18.33
CA GLY A 30 -4.33 -3.51 17.05
C GLY A 30 -4.87 -2.16 16.63
N PHE A 31 -4.66 -1.82 15.37
CA PHE A 31 -5.22 -0.62 14.75
C PHE A 31 -5.75 -0.92 13.35
N GLU A 32 -6.62 -0.05 12.86
CA GLU A 32 -7.17 -0.06 11.52
C GLU A 32 -7.01 1.35 10.91
N LEU A 33 -6.42 1.41 9.72
CA LEU A 33 -6.35 2.61 8.91
C LEU A 33 -7.44 2.54 7.84
N PHE A 34 -8.23 3.60 7.72
CA PHE A 34 -9.29 3.65 6.72
C PHE A 34 -8.74 3.76 5.29
N ASN A 35 -7.64 4.51 5.11
CA ASN A 35 -6.92 4.60 3.83
C ASN A 35 -5.41 4.50 4.04
N PRO A 36 -4.85 3.28 4.12
CA PRO A 36 -3.41 3.09 4.33
C PRO A 36 -2.54 3.77 3.27
N LEU A 37 -2.98 3.84 2.01
CA LEU A 37 -2.18 4.43 0.93
C LEU A 37 -1.96 5.95 1.12
N ASP A 38 -2.82 6.64 1.86
CA ASP A 38 -2.62 8.06 2.15
C ASP A 38 -1.38 8.32 3.03
N TYR A 39 -0.86 7.28 3.68
CA TYR A 39 0.29 7.35 4.57
C TYR A 39 1.63 6.97 3.92
N LEU A 40 1.63 6.42 2.70
CA LEU A 40 2.86 5.87 2.09
C LEU A 40 3.94 6.89 1.77
N VAL A 41 3.56 8.15 1.57
CA VAL A 41 4.47 9.24 1.14
C VAL A 41 4.17 10.56 1.85
N GLY A 42 3.30 10.51 2.87
CA GLY A 42 3.00 11.69 3.66
C GLY A 42 4.27 12.22 4.29
N GLN A 43 4.48 13.54 4.24
CA GLN A 43 5.47 14.15 5.12
C GLN A 43 5.04 13.86 6.57
N ASN A 44 6.00 13.56 7.44
CA ASN A 44 5.74 13.47 8.87
C ASN A 44 5.00 14.77 9.28
N ASP A 45 3.79 14.62 9.81
CA ASP A 45 2.90 15.69 10.27
C ASP A 45 2.11 16.49 9.21
N ALA A 46 2.16 16.14 7.92
CA ALA A 46 1.27 16.75 6.93
C ALA A 46 -0.19 16.32 7.15
N PRO A 47 -1.16 17.25 7.10
CA PRO A 47 -2.57 16.89 7.21
C PRO A 47 -2.98 16.03 6.00
N LEU A 48 -3.86 15.06 6.24
CA LEU A 48 -4.45 14.28 5.17
C LEU A 48 -5.26 15.16 4.23
N ASP A 49 -5.02 14.97 2.93
CA ASP A 49 -5.76 15.64 1.88
C ASP A 49 -7.00 14.78 1.49
N PRO A 50 -8.20 15.17 1.93
CA PRO A 50 -9.42 14.40 1.65
C PRO A 50 -9.76 14.36 0.15
N ASP A 51 -9.34 15.36 -0.63
CA ASP A 51 -9.67 15.47 -2.05
C ASP A 51 -8.81 14.52 -2.89
N ASN A 52 -7.63 14.17 -2.39
CA ASN A 52 -6.67 13.28 -3.03
C ASN A 52 -6.57 11.87 -2.41
N ARG A 53 -7.60 11.45 -1.65
CA ARG A 53 -7.68 10.09 -1.09
C ARG A 53 -7.56 9.02 -2.16
N ALA A 54 -6.83 7.95 -1.83
CA ALA A 54 -6.71 6.79 -2.71
C ALA A 54 -8.08 6.15 -3.00
N GLY A 55 -8.35 5.94 -4.28
CA GLY A 55 -9.59 5.28 -4.75
C GLY A 55 -9.38 3.79 -5.04
N SER A 56 -10.45 3.08 -5.36
CA SER A 56 -10.38 1.63 -5.65
C SER A 56 -9.42 1.27 -6.77
N ASP A 57 -9.31 2.11 -7.82
CA ASP A 57 -8.38 1.85 -8.92
C ASP A 57 -6.92 1.98 -8.49
N GLU A 58 -6.63 2.93 -7.60
CA GLU A 58 -5.31 3.08 -7.01
C GLU A 58 -4.96 1.86 -6.15
N TYR A 59 -5.90 1.37 -5.32
CA TYR A 59 -5.69 0.13 -4.56
C TYR A 59 -5.46 -1.09 -5.45
N ARG A 60 -6.17 -1.20 -6.59
CA ARG A 60 -5.96 -2.29 -7.55
C ARG A 60 -4.57 -2.21 -8.19
N LEU A 61 -4.11 -1.01 -8.53
CA LEU A 61 -2.78 -0.79 -9.06
C LEU A 61 -1.70 -1.20 -8.05
N PHE A 62 -1.83 -0.77 -6.79
CA PHE A 62 -0.89 -1.17 -5.74
C PHE A 62 -0.94 -2.67 -5.45
N ALA A 63 -2.12 -3.30 -5.48
CA ALA A 63 -2.24 -4.74 -5.35
C ALA A 63 -1.49 -5.47 -6.47
N ALA A 64 -1.63 -5.03 -7.73
CA ALA A 64 -0.90 -5.59 -8.86
C ALA A 64 0.61 -5.37 -8.74
N LEU A 65 1.04 -4.18 -8.29
CA LEU A 65 2.46 -3.89 -8.03
C LEU A 65 3.04 -4.86 -6.99
N LEU A 66 2.36 -5.03 -5.85
CA LEU A 66 2.81 -5.92 -4.77
C LEU A 66 2.80 -7.40 -5.19
N ASP A 67 1.84 -7.80 -6.03
CA ASP A 67 1.75 -9.16 -6.56
C ASP A 67 2.95 -9.48 -7.47
N ILE A 68 3.31 -8.55 -8.37
CA ILE A 68 4.50 -8.66 -9.23
C ILE A 68 5.78 -8.72 -8.40
N MET A 69 5.88 -7.91 -7.35
CA MET A 69 7.04 -7.85 -6.45
C MET A 69 7.09 -8.96 -5.40
N SER A 70 6.09 -9.85 -5.35
CA SER A 70 6.02 -10.88 -4.31
C SER A 70 7.06 -11.98 -4.53
N ASP A 71 7.54 -12.58 -3.44
CA ASP A 71 8.49 -13.70 -3.51
C ASP A 71 8.00 -14.83 -4.42
N ASN A 72 6.68 -15.10 -4.41
CA ASN A 72 6.08 -16.12 -5.29
C ASN A 72 6.27 -15.81 -6.77
N THR A 73 6.08 -14.56 -7.18
CA THR A 73 6.24 -14.13 -8.57
C THR A 73 7.71 -14.08 -8.96
N VAL A 74 8.57 -13.59 -8.06
CA VAL A 74 10.02 -13.57 -8.27
C VAL A 74 10.55 -14.99 -8.46
N GLU A 75 10.15 -15.94 -7.62
CA GLU A 75 10.50 -17.36 -7.76
C GLU A 75 9.95 -17.96 -9.06
N ALA A 76 8.72 -17.63 -9.46
CA ALA A 76 8.12 -18.08 -10.71
C ALA A 76 8.83 -17.53 -11.97
N LEU A 77 9.53 -16.41 -11.83
CA LEU A 77 10.39 -15.82 -12.85
C LEU A 77 11.86 -16.24 -12.69
N ASP A 78 12.11 -17.40 -12.07
CA ASP A 78 13.45 -17.96 -11.85
C ASP A 78 14.42 -17.00 -11.12
N ASN A 79 13.88 -16.12 -10.27
CA ASN A 79 14.60 -15.03 -9.60
C ASN A 79 15.27 -14.01 -10.55
N ASP A 80 14.76 -13.90 -11.79
CA ASP A 80 15.22 -12.91 -12.76
C ASP A 80 14.57 -11.55 -12.51
N MET A 81 15.32 -10.66 -11.85
CA MET A 81 14.87 -9.30 -11.55
C MET A 81 14.70 -8.43 -12.81
N ALA A 82 15.35 -8.76 -13.93
CA ALA A 82 15.11 -8.07 -15.20
C ALA A 82 13.73 -8.43 -15.78
N ALA A 83 13.31 -9.70 -15.62
CA ALA A 83 11.96 -10.11 -15.97
C ALA A 83 10.91 -9.43 -15.08
N VAL A 84 11.14 -9.32 -13.77
CA VAL A 84 10.29 -8.56 -12.83
C VAL A 84 10.21 -7.08 -13.23
N ALA A 85 11.35 -6.45 -13.55
CA ALA A 85 11.38 -5.08 -14.04
C ALA A 85 10.56 -4.91 -15.33
N ASN A 86 10.62 -5.88 -16.25
CA ASN A 86 9.84 -5.86 -17.48
C ASN A 86 8.32 -6.01 -17.21
N GLU A 87 7.92 -6.84 -16.24
CA GLU A 87 6.53 -6.95 -15.80
C GLU A 87 6.02 -5.62 -15.22
N LEU A 88 6.80 -4.97 -14.35
CA LEU A 88 6.47 -3.64 -13.80
C LEU A 88 6.37 -2.58 -14.91
N LYS A 89 7.34 -2.57 -15.82
CA LYS A 89 7.36 -1.65 -16.97
C LYS A 89 6.12 -1.81 -17.87
N THR A 90 5.67 -3.05 -18.06
CA THR A 90 4.56 -3.36 -18.96
C THR A 90 3.20 -3.13 -18.30
N ASN A 91 3.06 -3.57 -17.04
CA ASN A 91 1.76 -3.70 -16.39
C ASN A 91 1.48 -2.63 -15.32
N ILE A 92 2.49 -1.91 -14.83
CA ILE A 92 2.33 -0.93 -13.75
C ILE A 92 2.64 0.48 -14.24
N LEU A 93 3.81 0.69 -14.86
CA LEU A 93 4.28 2.01 -15.27
C LEU A 93 3.26 2.82 -16.11
N PRO A 94 2.56 2.23 -17.11
CA PRO A 94 1.58 2.95 -17.91
C PRO A 94 0.34 3.43 -17.12
N HIS A 95 0.10 2.83 -15.95
CA HIS A 95 -1.08 3.10 -15.13
C HIS A 95 -0.80 4.04 -13.96
N ILE A 96 0.46 4.39 -13.68
CA ILE A 96 0.86 5.39 -12.67
C ILE A 96 0.14 6.74 -12.80
N PRO A 97 -0.16 7.27 -14.01
CA PRO A 97 -0.92 8.52 -14.14
C PRO A 97 -2.31 8.50 -13.47
N SER A 98 -2.88 7.31 -13.18
CA SER A 98 -4.17 7.14 -12.48
C SER A 98 -4.11 7.46 -10.97
N ILE A 99 -2.92 7.51 -10.37
CA ILE A 99 -2.74 7.90 -8.96
C ILE A 99 -3.19 9.35 -8.79
N LYS A 100 -4.04 9.62 -7.80
CA LYS A 100 -4.61 10.97 -7.60
C LYS A 100 -3.61 11.93 -6.97
N SER A 101 -3.03 11.55 -5.84
CA SER A 101 -2.05 12.37 -5.14
C SER A 101 -0.79 12.54 -5.99
N ALA A 102 -0.45 13.79 -6.30
CA ALA A 102 0.77 14.12 -7.03
C ALA A 102 2.02 13.64 -6.28
N SER A 103 2.02 13.74 -4.94
CA SER A 103 3.14 13.26 -4.14
C SER A 103 3.29 11.74 -4.24
N ARG A 104 2.19 10.96 -4.12
CA ARG A 104 2.25 9.49 -4.28
C ARG A 104 2.70 9.12 -5.67
N LYS A 105 2.12 9.76 -6.68
CA LYS A 105 2.45 9.53 -8.08
C LYS A 105 3.94 9.70 -8.33
N ASN A 106 4.49 10.85 -7.93
CA ASN A 106 5.90 11.16 -8.18
C ASN A 106 6.83 10.16 -7.49
N THR A 107 6.57 9.83 -6.21
CA THR A 107 7.40 8.88 -5.47
C THR A 107 7.33 7.46 -6.04
N VAL A 108 6.13 6.96 -6.36
CA VAL A 108 5.98 5.63 -6.95
C VAL A 108 6.60 5.59 -8.34
N GLN A 109 6.38 6.62 -9.16
CA GLN A 109 6.95 6.72 -10.49
C GLN A 109 8.47 6.68 -10.44
N SER A 110 9.10 7.56 -9.64
CA SER A 110 10.56 7.62 -9.56
C SER A 110 11.15 6.31 -9.05
N SER A 111 10.54 5.71 -8.02
CA SER A 111 11.03 4.44 -7.47
C SER A 111 10.93 3.28 -8.47
N LEU A 112 9.87 3.26 -9.28
CA LEU A 112 9.70 2.26 -10.33
C LEU A 112 10.66 2.48 -11.50
N GLU A 113 10.83 3.72 -11.95
CA GLU A 113 11.77 4.07 -13.02
C GLU A 113 13.20 3.75 -12.59
N ASP A 114 13.62 4.14 -11.38
CA ASP A 114 14.94 3.80 -10.82
C ASP A 114 15.17 2.29 -10.76
N PHE A 115 14.16 1.53 -10.32
CA PHE A 115 14.24 0.06 -10.26
C PHE A 115 14.34 -0.57 -11.64
N ILE A 116 13.51 -0.12 -12.59
CA ILE A 116 13.50 -0.62 -13.96
C ILE A 116 14.84 -0.31 -14.63
N ASP A 117 15.35 0.92 -14.51
CA ASP A 117 16.61 1.33 -15.11
C ASP A 117 17.82 0.60 -14.51
N TYR A 118 17.74 0.19 -13.23
CA TYR A 118 18.80 -0.59 -12.60
C TYR A 118 18.88 -2.03 -13.12
N TYR A 119 17.75 -2.66 -13.45
CA TYR A 119 17.65 -4.06 -13.87
C TYR A 119 17.41 -4.26 -15.38
N ALA A 120 17.21 -3.20 -16.16
CA ALA A 120 17.06 -3.22 -17.62
C ALA A 120 18.39 -3.45 -18.35
#